data_AF-A0A3C0BUH9-F1
#
_entry.id   AF-A0A3C0BUH9-F1
#
_cell.length_a   1.000
_cell.length_b   1.000
_cell.length_c   1.000
_cell.angle_alpha   90.00
_cell.angle_beta   90.00
_cell.angle_gamma   90.00
#
_symmetry.space_group_name_H-M   'P 1'
#
loop_
_entity.id
_entity.type
_entity.pdbx_description
1 polymer ?
#
loop_
_entity_poly.entity_id
_entity_poly.type
_entity_poly.pdbx_seq_one_letter_code
_entity_poly.pdbx_strand_id
1 'polypeptide(L)'
;MAKQANPRLVTPQLLAPPQAPAPAAPEPAQVQAPSPHPQSATFAPDQVYATPQPLPAPLVPAQASSEPQGGFSSPERLMDWISSYRKHPSPSRVPAAVHAMQEYGLLADEEKAWFCTGFIAGVLGDNQKNGASLIAKMLPLPDKEQAVIIRAIVYSGRPDWRELLEKVSPRMPLRRPLIDDFLQGKRPTLMELPLTDGGAPGIYALWGYYVATGQHEPVVRIIQALQWSRNKDDGSFSWKKMFSGWGGDASAVEKITTGGTAKWTLASYAERDRALLDLYRAEYYRQPETIARPLKDVIEAAQDFESERIRKDQFGAIEDAQKKQMTNEAGMSKGATAGSIAIATGCVAATALGQPEIAIPCVIGGALYTGAVKLSH
;
A
#
# COMPACT_ATOMS: atom_id res chain seq x y z
N MET A 1 51.64 45.82 -41.39
CA MET A 1 52.99 45.79 -40.77
C MET A 1 52.79 45.98 -39.27
N ALA A 2 53.43 45.27 -38.34
CA ALA A 2 54.35 44.13 -38.49
C ALA A 2 54.23 43.10 -37.34
N LYS A 3 54.63 41.86 -37.66
CA LYS A 3 55.05 40.71 -36.84
C LYS A 3 55.16 40.81 -35.30
N GLN A 4 54.59 39.76 -34.65
CA GLN A 4 55.19 38.89 -33.60
C GLN A 4 55.52 39.54 -32.22
N ALA A 5 55.61 38.81 -31.10
CA ALA A 5 55.68 37.36 -30.88
C ALA A 5 54.84 36.87 -29.68
N ASN A 6 54.73 35.55 -29.51
CA ASN A 6 54.06 34.88 -28.39
C ASN A 6 55.01 33.82 -27.77
N PRO A 7 55.43 33.94 -26.49
CA PRO A 7 56.13 32.90 -25.76
C PRO A 7 55.14 31.98 -25.01
N ARG A 8 55.24 30.67 -25.27
CA ARG A 8 54.50 29.63 -24.54
C ARG A 8 55.08 29.41 -23.12
N LEU A 9 54.20 28.99 -22.21
CA LEU A 9 54.45 28.18 -21.00
C LEU A 9 55.37 28.78 -19.91
N VAL A 10 54.80 28.97 -18.71
CA VAL A 10 55.06 28.12 -17.54
C VAL A 10 53.92 28.33 -16.54
N THR A 11 53.44 27.24 -15.93
CA THR A 11 52.37 27.29 -14.91
C THR A 11 52.97 27.42 -13.51
N PRO A 12 52.59 28.41 -12.70
CA PRO A 12 53.01 28.47 -11.30
C PRO A 12 52.19 27.49 -10.45
N GLN A 13 52.76 26.35 -10.07
CA GLN A 13 52.33 25.67 -8.85
C GLN A 13 52.80 26.47 -7.64
N LEU A 14 51.99 26.54 -6.59
CA LEU A 14 52.48 26.88 -5.26
C LEU A 14 51.84 25.97 -4.19
N LEU A 15 52.74 25.43 -3.36
CA LEU A 15 52.62 24.40 -2.33
C LEU A 15 51.30 24.32 -1.54
N ALA A 16 50.88 23.07 -1.30
CA ALA A 16 50.07 22.71 -0.14
C ALA A 16 50.95 22.57 1.13
N PRO A 17 50.38 22.73 2.35
CA PRO A 17 51.11 22.50 3.61
C PRO A 17 51.43 21.00 3.84
N PRO A 18 52.44 20.68 4.68
CA PRO A 18 52.99 19.33 4.80
C PRO A 18 52.10 18.36 5.59
N GLN A 19 52.17 17.08 5.22
CA GLN A 19 51.58 15.96 5.96
C GLN A 19 52.51 15.48 7.11
N ALA A 20 51.91 14.99 8.20
CA ALA A 20 52.59 14.23 9.24
C ALA A 20 52.24 12.71 9.10
N PRO A 21 53.13 11.79 9.50
CA PRO A 21 53.05 10.39 9.08
C PRO A 21 52.07 9.53 9.90
N ALA A 22 51.52 8.50 9.25
CA ALA A 22 50.83 7.40 9.91
C ALA A 22 51.81 6.26 10.28
N PRO A 23 51.67 5.62 11.46
CA PRO A 23 52.44 4.43 11.80
C PRO A 23 51.92 3.19 11.05
N ALA A 24 52.83 2.30 10.65
CA ALA A 24 52.52 1.13 9.84
C ALA A 24 52.08 -0.10 10.67
N ALA A 25 51.33 -1.00 10.03
CA ALA A 25 51.02 -2.33 10.58
C ALA A 25 52.11 -3.35 10.22
N PRO A 26 52.42 -4.32 11.10
CA PRO A 26 53.25 -5.48 10.77
C PRO A 26 52.43 -6.62 10.15
N GLU A 27 53.05 -7.38 9.24
CA GLU A 27 52.48 -8.55 8.55
C GLU A 27 53.04 -9.88 9.16
N PRO A 28 52.83 -11.10 8.61
CA PRO A 28 52.14 -12.16 9.35
C PRO A 28 53.00 -13.38 9.75
N ALA A 29 52.51 -14.21 10.69
CA ALA A 29 53.17 -15.46 11.07
C ALA A 29 52.22 -16.61 11.50
N GLN A 30 51.92 -17.49 10.53
CA GLN A 30 51.81 -18.97 10.63
C GLN A 30 50.83 -19.66 11.63
N VAL A 31 50.71 -20.98 11.46
CA VAL A 31 49.67 -21.88 12.00
C VAL A 31 50.31 -23.05 12.76
N GLN A 32 49.85 -23.36 13.98
CA GLN A 32 49.99 -24.71 14.57
C GLN A 32 49.08 -24.97 15.79
N ALA A 33 48.86 -26.25 16.10
CA ALA A 33 48.11 -26.83 17.23
C ALA A 33 48.51 -28.33 17.38
N PRO A 34 48.05 -29.12 18.39
CA PRO A 34 47.41 -28.80 19.69
C PRO A 34 48.04 -29.52 20.93
N SER A 35 47.58 -29.17 22.15
CA SER A 35 47.59 -30.03 23.39
C SER A 35 48.98 -30.39 24.02
N PRO A 36 49.08 -30.96 25.26
CA PRO A 36 48.04 -31.45 26.19
C PRO A 36 48.10 -30.95 27.67
N HIS A 37 47.15 -31.44 28.49
CA HIS A 37 47.06 -31.43 29.97
C HIS A 37 48.12 -32.36 30.65
N PRO A 38 48.31 -32.46 32.01
CA PRO A 38 47.29 -32.38 33.09
C PRO A 38 47.71 -31.99 34.57
N GLN A 39 46.80 -32.23 35.54
CA GLN A 39 47.01 -32.43 37.02
C GLN A 39 47.31 -31.18 37.91
N SER A 40 46.96 -31.08 39.22
CA SER A 40 46.07 -31.87 40.12
C SER A 40 45.81 -31.19 41.51
N ALA A 41 44.94 -31.82 42.35
CA ALA A 41 44.70 -31.69 43.82
C ALA A 41 43.70 -30.61 44.32
N THR A 42 42.54 -30.87 44.99
CA THR A 42 42.13 -31.60 46.26
C THR A 42 42.34 -30.80 47.56
N PHE A 43 41.53 -30.86 48.64
CA PHE A 43 40.27 -31.56 49.07
C PHE A 43 39.31 -30.50 49.69
N ALA A 44 37.96 -30.55 49.67
CA ALA A 44 36.96 -31.44 50.32
C ALA A 44 37.01 -31.50 51.87
N PRO A 45 35.90 -31.78 52.61
CA PRO A 45 34.47 -31.96 52.22
C PRO A 45 33.60 -30.86 52.92
N ASP A 46 32.28 -30.93 53.25
CA ASP A 46 31.14 -31.85 53.03
C ASP A 46 29.80 -31.08 53.14
N GLN A 47 28.70 -31.55 52.52
CA GLN A 47 27.38 -31.70 53.19
C GLN A 47 26.35 -32.46 52.33
N VAL A 48 25.76 -33.51 52.92
CA VAL A 48 24.39 -34.06 52.76
C VAL A 48 23.80 -34.14 51.33
N TYR A 49 23.57 -35.38 50.86
CA TYR A 49 22.79 -35.68 49.66
C TYR A 49 21.32 -35.22 49.77
N ALA A 50 20.88 -34.38 48.84
CA ALA A 50 19.48 -34.23 48.47
C ALA A 50 19.20 -35.01 47.16
N THR A 51 18.06 -35.69 47.07
CA THR A 51 17.65 -36.40 45.84
C THR A 51 17.27 -35.41 44.74
N PRO A 52 17.72 -35.61 43.48
CA PRO A 52 17.26 -34.79 42.37
C PRO A 52 15.75 -34.91 42.16
N GLN A 53 15.05 -33.79 42.04
CA GLN A 53 13.67 -33.80 41.55
C GLN A 53 13.66 -34.22 40.06
N PRO A 54 12.62 -34.93 39.60
CA PRO A 54 12.46 -35.21 38.18
C PRO A 54 12.35 -33.91 37.39
N LEU A 55 13.10 -33.81 36.29
CA LEU A 55 13.02 -32.68 35.36
C LEU A 55 11.58 -32.54 34.83
N PRO A 56 11.07 -31.30 34.65
CA PRO A 56 9.76 -31.10 34.03
C PRO A 56 9.76 -31.71 32.62
N ALA A 57 8.69 -32.41 32.28
CA ALA A 57 8.55 -33.04 30.98
C ALA A 57 8.66 -31.99 29.86
N PRO A 58 9.31 -32.30 28.71
CA PRO A 58 9.43 -31.36 27.61
C PRO A 58 8.03 -30.94 27.14
N LEU A 59 7.84 -29.63 27.00
CA LEU A 59 6.59 -29.06 26.50
C LEU A 59 6.29 -29.65 25.12
N VAL A 60 5.24 -30.47 25.04
CA VAL A 60 4.72 -30.97 23.78
C VAL A 60 4.38 -29.74 22.92
N PRO A 61 4.94 -29.60 21.70
CA PRO A 61 4.59 -28.49 20.83
C PRO A 61 3.07 -28.48 20.64
N ALA A 62 2.42 -27.36 20.99
CA ALA A 62 1.00 -27.18 20.80
C ALA A 62 0.68 -27.52 19.33
N GLN A 63 -0.15 -28.54 19.10
CA GLN A 63 -0.45 -29.00 17.75
C GLN A 63 -1.04 -27.81 16.99
N ALA A 64 -0.31 -27.34 15.97
CA ALA A 64 -0.80 -26.26 15.12
C ALA A 64 -2.07 -26.77 14.43
N SER A 65 -3.22 -26.30 14.91
CA SER A 65 -4.54 -26.71 14.41
C SER A 65 -4.58 -26.52 12.90
N SER A 66 -4.56 -27.64 12.17
CA SER A 66 -4.59 -27.64 10.72
C SER A 66 -5.91 -27.02 10.27
N GLU A 67 -5.84 -25.83 9.67
CA GLU A 67 -7.03 -25.07 9.26
C GLU A 67 -7.98 -25.95 8.43
N PRO A 68 -9.30 -25.91 8.67
CA PRO A 68 -10.26 -26.57 7.79
C PRO A 68 -10.04 -26.06 6.36
N GLN A 69 -9.79 -27.00 5.44
CA GLN A 69 -9.00 -26.76 4.23
C GLN A 69 -9.49 -25.55 3.41
N GLY A 70 -8.76 -24.44 3.50
CA GLY A 70 -8.97 -23.22 2.72
C GLY A 70 -9.58 -22.03 3.47
N GLY A 71 -10.13 -22.23 4.67
CA GLY A 71 -10.70 -21.15 5.50
C GLY A 71 -9.66 -20.12 5.99
N PHE A 72 -10.13 -19.10 6.69
CA PHE A 72 -9.31 -18.12 7.41
C PHE A 72 -9.85 -18.01 8.83
N SER A 73 -9.01 -18.25 9.85
CA SER A 73 -9.48 -18.30 11.25
C SER A 73 -9.50 -16.95 11.95
N SER A 74 -8.89 -15.92 11.36
CA SER A 74 -8.89 -14.55 11.88
C SER A 74 -8.63 -13.53 10.76
N PRO A 75 -8.91 -12.24 10.99
CA PRO A 75 -8.63 -11.20 10.00
C PRO A 75 -7.14 -11.01 9.72
N GLU A 76 -6.27 -11.25 10.71
CA GLU A 76 -4.81 -11.16 10.56
C GLU A 76 -4.31 -12.24 9.60
N ARG A 77 -4.78 -13.50 9.78
CA ARG A 77 -4.51 -14.62 8.87
C ARG A 77 -4.92 -14.32 7.42
N LEU A 78 -6.05 -13.62 7.23
CA LEU A 78 -6.51 -13.18 5.92
C LEU A 78 -5.57 -12.13 5.31
N MET A 79 -5.08 -11.18 6.12
CA MET A 79 -4.19 -10.12 5.63
C MET A 79 -2.74 -10.59 5.40
N ASP A 80 -2.22 -11.51 6.21
CA ASP A 80 -0.96 -12.21 5.96
C ASP A 80 -0.99 -12.94 4.62
N TRP A 81 -2.10 -13.62 4.33
CA TRP A 81 -2.29 -14.31 3.06
C TRP A 81 -2.46 -13.35 1.88
N ILE A 82 -3.23 -12.27 2.02
CA ILE A 82 -3.37 -11.23 0.97
C ILE A 82 -2.02 -10.58 0.64
N SER A 83 -1.28 -10.16 1.66
CA SER A 83 0.02 -9.46 1.50
C SER A 83 1.13 -10.36 0.96
N SER A 84 1.08 -11.66 1.26
CA SER A 84 2.00 -12.66 0.69
C SER A 84 1.53 -13.27 -0.64
N TYR A 85 0.28 -13.06 -1.07
CA TYR A 85 -0.33 -13.71 -2.24
C TYR A 85 0.52 -13.59 -3.50
N ARG A 86 1.03 -12.39 -3.81
CA ARG A 86 1.93 -12.13 -4.96
C ARG A 86 3.17 -13.04 -4.99
N LYS A 87 3.68 -13.45 -3.83
CA LYS A 87 4.85 -14.33 -3.68
C LYS A 87 4.46 -15.81 -3.70
N HIS A 88 3.25 -16.14 -3.22
CA HIS A 88 2.73 -17.50 -3.14
C HIS A 88 1.27 -17.62 -3.66
N PRO A 89 1.05 -17.45 -4.98
CA PRO A 89 -0.31 -17.39 -5.53
C PRO A 89 -1.08 -18.67 -5.28
N SER A 90 -2.22 -18.54 -4.59
CA SER A 90 -3.07 -19.66 -4.17
C SER A 90 -4.54 -19.40 -4.54
N PRO A 91 -4.85 -19.32 -5.86
CA PRO A 91 -6.15 -18.85 -6.36
C PRO A 91 -7.35 -19.69 -5.88
N SER A 92 -7.12 -20.95 -5.53
CA SER A 92 -8.12 -21.85 -4.94
C SER A 92 -8.63 -21.43 -3.55
N ARG A 93 -7.85 -20.65 -2.77
CA ARG A 93 -8.30 -20.08 -1.48
C ARG A 93 -9.16 -18.83 -1.65
N VAL A 94 -9.10 -18.15 -2.79
CA VAL A 94 -9.73 -16.83 -2.97
C VAL A 94 -11.25 -16.84 -2.72
N PRO A 95 -12.03 -17.88 -3.10
CA PRO A 95 -13.45 -17.92 -2.73
C PRO A 95 -13.70 -17.95 -1.21
N ALA A 96 -12.87 -18.66 -0.43
CA ALA A 96 -12.94 -18.63 1.03
C ALA A 96 -12.45 -17.29 1.60
N ALA A 97 -11.47 -16.66 0.95
CA ALA A 97 -11.02 -15.31 1.31
C ALA A 97 -12.13 -14.27 1.08
N VAL A 98 -12.92 -14.39 0.02
CA VAL A 98 -14.09 -13.53 -0.24
C VAL A 98 -15.16 -13.67 0.84
N HIS A 99 -15.45 -14.89 1.30
CA HIS A 99 -16.37 -15.10 2.42
C HIS A 99 -15.80 -14.56 3.75
N ALA A 100 -14.50 -14.71 4.01
CA ALA A 100 -13.85 -14.08 5.17
C ALA A 100 -13.83 -12.53 5.09
N MET A 101 -13.62 -11.94 3.90
CA MET A 101 -13.77 -10.51 3.66
C MET A 101 -15.20 -10.03 3.94
N GLN A 102 -16.20 -10.87 3.67
CA GLN A 102 -17.61 -10.60 3.97
C GLN A 102 -17.88 -10.66 5.47
N GLU A 103 -17.47 -11.75 6.13
CA GLU A 103 -17.63 -11.99 7.56
C GLU A 103 -16.97 -10.88 8.41
N TYR A 104 -15.78 -10.44 8.03
CA TYR A 104 -15.05 -9.36 8.71
C TYR A 104 -15.46 -7.94 8.23
N GLY A 105 -16.55 -7.81 7.47
CA GLY A 105 -17.14 -6.54 7.06
C GLY A 105 -16.33 -5.72 6.04
N LEU A 106 -15.25 -6.28 5.47
CA LEU A 106 -14.39 -5.61 4.50
C LEU A 106 -15.10 -5.33 3.16
N LEU A 107 -16.17 -6.08 2.84
CA LEU A 107 -17.01 -5.83 1.66
C LEU A 107 -18.17 -4.83 1.91
N ALA A 108 -18.49 -4.56 3.18
CA ALA A 108 -19.56 -3.66 3.58
C ALA A 108 -19.08 -2.21 3.80
N ASP A 109 -17.79 -2.04 4.11
CA ASP A 109 -17.09 -0.76 4.11
C ASP A 109 -16.64 -0.39 2.69
N GLU A 110 -16.88 0.85 2.26
CA GLU A 110 -16.63 1.22 0.86
C GLU A 110 -15.14 1.23 0.49
N GLU A 111 -14.26 1.90 1.24
CA GLU A 111 -12.83 1.99 0.91
C GLU A 111 -12.18 0.61 0.83
N LYS A 112 -12.50 -0.27 1.79
CA LYS A 112 -12.02 -1.66 1.82
C LYS A 112 -12.62 -2.50 0.70
N ALA A 113 -13.91 -2.33 0.39
CA ALA A 113 -14.56 -3.03 -0.71
C ALA A 113 -13.91 -2.71 -2.07
N TRP A 114 -13.40 -1.48 -2.27
CA TRP A 114 -12.64 -1.12 -3.47
C TRP A 114 -11.26 -1.82 -3.53
N PHE A 115 -10.51 -1.92 -2.42
CA PHE A 115 -9.29 -2.75 -2.40
C PHE A 115 -9.60 -4.23 -2.67
N CYS A 116 -10.59 -4.81 -1.99
CA CYS A 116 -11.01 -6.19 -2.19
C CYS A 116 -11.46 -6.44 -3.64
N THR A 117 -12.20 -5.51 -4.24
CA THR A 117 -12.56 -5.53 -5.67
C THR A 117 -11.31 -5.64 -6.54
N GLY A 118 -10.30 -4.79 -6.30
CA GLY A 118 -9.03 -4.81 -7.05
C GLY A 118 -8.25 -6.11 -6.91
N PHE A 119 -8.16 -6.64 -5.69
CA PHE A 119 -7.46 -7.91 -5.42
C PHE A 119 -8.16 -9.09 -6.11
N ILE A 120 -9.48 -9.20 -5.99
CA ILE A 120 -10.26 -10.24 -6.68
C ILE A 120 -10.15 -10.07 -8.21
N ALA A 121 -10.15 -8.83 -8.72
CA ALA A 121 -9.97 -8.54 -10.14
C ALA A 121 -8.63 -9.07 -10.68
N GLY A 122 -7.52 -8.73 -10.01
CA GLY A 122 -6.19 -9.19 -10.40
C GLY A 122 -6.05 -10.71 -10.39
N VAL A 123 -6.58 -11.36 -9.35
CA VAL A 123 -6.69 -12.83 -9.29
C VAL A 123 -7.43 -13.39 -10.50
N LEU A 124 -8.60 -12.83 -10.84
CA LEU A 124 -9.42 -13.30 -11.95
C LEU A 124 -8.75 -13.06 -13.32
N GLY A 125 -7.96 -11.98 -13.45
CA GLY A 125 -7.15 -11.66 -14.62
C GLY A 125 -6.11 -12.72 -14.93
N ASP A 126 -5.24 -13.01 -13.95
CA ASP A 126 -4.17 -14.00 -14.09
C ASP A 126 -4.71 -15.45 -14.20
N ASN A 127 -5.93 -15.71 -13.71
CA ASN A 127 -6.53 -17.06 -13.66
C ASN A 127 -7.60 -17.29 -14.74
N GLN A 128 -7.29 -16.97 -16.01
CA GLN A 128 -8.27 -17.00 -17.12
C GLN A 128 -9.11 -18.29 -17.16
N LYS A 129 -8.49 -19.47 -17.24
CA LYS A 129 -9.17 -20.77 -17.34
C LYS A 129 -10.08 -21.11 -16.15
N ASN A 130 -9.77 -20.59 -14.95
CA ASN A 130 -10.44 -20.99 -13.70
C ASN A 130 -11.46 -19.96 -13.19
N GLY A 131 -11.45 -18.71 -13.68
CA GLY A 131 -12.22 -17.59 -13.15
C GLY A 131 -13.71 -17.89 -12.91
N ALA A 132 -14.40 -18.52 -13.87
CA ALA A 132 -15.81 -18.90 -13.72
C ALA A 132 -16.06 -19.88 -12.54
N SER A 133 -15.13 -20.80 -12.28
CA SER A 133 -15.21 -21.75 -11.15
C SER A 133 -14.91 -21.08 -9.80
N LEU A 134 -14.02 -20.07 -9.80
CA LEU A 134 -13.75 -19.24 -8.62
C LEU A 134 -14.98 -18.39 -8.26
N ILE A 135 -15.52 -17.64 -9.22
CA ILE A 135 -16.73 -16.81 -9.05
C ILE A 135 -17.93 -17.67 -8.64
N ALA A 136 -18.07 -18.88 -9.18
CA ALA A 136 -19.14 -19.79 -8.80
C ALA A 136 -19.13 -20.17 -7.31
N LYS A 137 -17.96 -20.14 -6.66
CA LYS A 137 -17.77 -20.43 -5.21
C LYS A 137 -17.79 -19.16 -4.34
N MET A 138 -17.54 -17.99 -4.92
CA MET A 138 -17.64 -16.68 -4.24
C MET A 138 -19.10 -16.28 -3.98
N LEU A 139 -20.06 -16.83 -4.73
CA LEU A 139 -21.49 -16.52 -4.62
C LEU A 139 -22.27 -17.67 -3.97
N PRO A 140 -23.37 -17.39 -3.23
CA PRO A 140 -24.01 -16.09 -3.05
C PRO A 140 -23.27 -15.15 -2.08
N LEU A 141 -23.56 -13.85 -2.21
CA LEU A 141 -23.23 -12.79 -1.25
C LEU A 141 -24.47 -11.92 -1.04
N PRO A 142 -24.57 -11.18 0.09
CA PRO A 142 -25.57 -10.13 0.27
C PRO A 142 -25.63 -9.16 -0.91
N ASP A 143 -26.83 -8.70 -1.29
CA ASP A 143 -27.03 -7.92 -2.52
C ASP A 143 -26.22 -6.63 -2.58
N LYS A 144 -25.97 -6.00 -1.43
CA LYS A 144 -25.08 -4.83 -1.33
C LYS A 144 -23.68 -5.16 -1.85
N GLU A 145 -23.11 -6.29 -1.43
CA GLU A 145 -21.72 -6.70 -1.63
C GLU A 145 -21.48 -7.40 -2.98
N GLN A 146 -22.51 -7.95 -3.62
CA GLN A 146 -22.44 -8.49 -5.00
C GLN A 146 -21.80 -7.51 -6.01
N ALA A 147 -21.89 -6.20 -5.75
CA ALA A 147 -21.23 -5.16 -6.54
C ALA A 147 -19.69 -5.30 -6.58
N VAL A 148 -19.06 -5.87 -5.55
CA VAL A 148 -17.63 -6.20 -5.53
C VAL A 148 -17.31 -7.24 -6.59
N ILE A 149 -18.07 -8.33 -6.67
CA ILE A 149 -17.85 -9.39 -7.66
C ILE A 149 -18.13 -8.91 -9.09
N ILE A 150 -19.18 -8.10 -9.28
CA ILE A 150 -19.49 -7.48 -10.58
C ILE A 150 -18.33 -6.60 -11.05
N ARG A 151 -17.87 -5.66 -10.21
CA ARG A 151 -16.72 -4.81 -10.54
C ARG A 151 -15.46 -5.64 -10.75
N ALA A 152 -15.19 -6.65 -9.92
CA ALA A 152 -14.00 -7.48 -10.03
C ALA A 152 -13.92 -8.27 -11.35
N ILE A 153 -15.06 -8.72 -11.88
CA ILE A 153 -15.11 -9.33 -13.22
C ILE A 153 -14.70 -8.30 -14.29
N VAL A 154 -15.31 -7.11 -14.30
CA VAL A 154 -15.01 -6.05 -15.28
C VAL A 154 -13.57 -5.54 -15.17
N TYR A 155 -13.06 -5.42 -13.94
CA TYR A 155 -11.76 -4.84 -13.62
C TYR A 155 -10.60 -5.83 -13.81
N SER A 156 -10.89 -7.09 -14.09
CA SER A 156 -9.89 -8.16 -14.24
C SER A 156 -9.01 -8.06 -15.50
N GLY A 157 -9.28 -7.12 -16.41
CA GLY A 157 -8.53 -6.94 -17.65
C GLY A 157 -8.68 -8.07 -18.68
N ARG A 158 -9.49 -9.10 -18.40
CA ARG A 158 -9.67 -10.26 -19.28
C ARG A 158 -10.45 -9.90 -20.54
N PRO A 159 -10.14 -10.48 -21.72
CA PRO A 159 -10.94 -10.25 -22.93
C PRO A 159 -12.38 -10.81 -22.83
N ASP A 160 -12.60 -11.86 -22.04
CA ASP A 160 -13.89 -12.55 -21.89
C ASP A 160 -14.77 -11.98 -20.76
N TRP A 161 -14.44 -10.82 -20.17
CA TRP A 161 -15.15 -10.32 -18.98
C TRP A 161 -16.65 -10.11 -19.20
N ARG A 162 -17.05 -9.75 -20.43
CA ARG A 162 -18.46 -9.50 -20.81
C ARG A 162 -19.28 -10.79 -20.77
N GLU A 163 -18.81 -11.82 -21.48
CA GLU A 163 -19.42 -13.16 -21.50
C GLU A 163 -19.48 -13.77 -20.09
N LEU A 164 -18.41 -13.59 -19.31
CA LEU A 164 -18.31 -14.05 -17.93
C LEU A 164 -19.31 -13.33 -17.01
N LEU A 165 -19.49 -12.02 -17.17
CA LEU A 165 -20.45 -11.24 -16.40
C LEU A 165 -21.90 -11.59 -16.77
N GLU A 166 -22.21 -11.74 -18.05
CA GLU A 166 -23.52 -12.18 -18.54
C GLU A 166 -23.89 -13.57 -18.00
N LYS A 167 -22.95 -14.52 -18.07
CA LYS A 167 -23.12 -15.89 -17.56
C LYS A 167 -23.37 -15.98 -16.06
N VAL A 168 -22.82 -15.04 -15.28
CA VAL A 168 -22.99 -14.99 -13.82
C VAL A 168 -24.19 -14.12 -13.41
N SER A 169 -24.65 -13.21 -14.27
CA SER A 169 -25.77 -12.28 -14.01
C SER A 169 -27.03 -12.91 -13.41
N PRO A 170 -27.51 -14.11 -13.83
CA PRO A 170 -28.68 -14.75 -13.23
C PRO A 170 -28.54 -15.05 -11.72
N ARG A 171 -27.33 -15.07 -11.16
CA ARG A 171 -27.06 -15.24 -9.72
C ARG A 171 -27.12 -13.94 -8.92
N MET A 172 -27.28 -12.79 -9.57
CA MET A 172 -27.27 -11.46 -8.96
C MET A 172 -28.41 -10.58 -9.52
N PRO A 173 -29.68 -11.04 -9.48
CA PRO A 173 -30.78 -10.41 -10.20
C PRO A 173 -31.06 -8.97 -9.74
N LEU A 174 -30.95 -8.69 -8.44
CA LEU A 174 -31.14 -7.36 -7.87
C LEU A 174 -30.02 -6.36 -8.25
N ARG A 175 -28.94 -6.83 -8.87
CA ARG A 175 -27.86 -6.01 -9.44
C ARG A 175 -27.88 -5.89 -10.95
N ARG A 176 -28.94 -6.38 -11.62
CA ARG A 176 -29.07 -6.33 -13.08
C ARG A 176 -28.82 -4.92 -13.69
N PRO A 177 -29.31 -3.79 -13.12
CA PRO A 177 -29.00 -2.46 -13.66
C PRO A 177 -27.50 -2.10 -13.66
N LEU A 178 -26.76 -2.50 -12.62
CA LEU A 178 -25.31 -2.27 -12.54
C LEU A 178 -24.56 -3.13 -13.58
N ILE A 179 -25.04 -4.35 -13.81
CA ILE A 179 -24.49 -5.27 -14.82
C ILE A 179 -24.74 -4.72 -16.22
N ASP A 180 -25.97 -4.30 -16.52
CA ASP A 180 -26.34 -3.74 -17.82
C ASP A 180 -25.60 -2.42 -18.12
N ASP A 181 -25.33 -1.58 -17.12
CA ASP A 181 -24.48 -0.40 -17.29
C ASP A 181 -23.06 -0.74 -17.78
N PHE A 182 -22.42 -1.75 -17.19
CA PHE A 182 -21.10 -2.21 -17.63
C PHE A 182 -21.16 -2.85 -19.03
N LEU A 183 -22.12 -3.73 -19.27
CA LEU A 183 -22.29 -4.39 -20.58
C LEU A 183 -22.57 -3.36 -21.70
N GLN A 184 -23.30 -2.28 -21.41
CA GLN A 184 -23.56 -1.18 -22.34
C GLN A 184 -22.41 -0.15 -22.43
N GLY A 185 -21.30 -0.35 -21.70
CA GLY A 185 -20.14 0.55 -21.75
C GLY A 185 -20.34 1.90 -21.06
N LYS A 186 -21.42 2.06 -20.26
CA LYS A 186 -21.71 3.30 -19.51
C LYS A 186 -20.82 3.50 -18.28
N ARG A 187 -20.04 2.48 -17.90
CA ARG A 187 -19.12 2.49 -16.77
C ARG A 187 -17.74 1.98 -17.22
N PRO A 188 -16.64 2.64 -16.81
CA PRO A 188 -15.28 2.32 -17.25
C PRO A 188 -14.73 1.04 -16.59
N THR A 189 -13.73 0.42 -17.22
CA THR A 189 -12.87 -0.59 -16.57
C THR A 189 -11.88 0.06 -15.59
N LEU A 190 -11.11 -0.73 -14.83
CA LEU A 190 -10.19 -0.23 -13.81
C LEU A 190 -9.12 0.74 -14.35
N MET A 191 -8.59 0.46 -15.54
CA MET A 191 -7.56 1.29 -16.20
C MET A 191 -8.13 2.46 -16.99
N GLU A 192 -9.46 2.58 -17.07
CA GLU A 192 -10.17 3.72 -17.65
C GLU A 192 -10.82 4.61 -16.57
N LEU A 193 -11.10 4.05 -15.39
CA LEU A 193 -11.78 4.70 -14.26
C LEU A 193 -11.18 6.08 -13.93
N PRO A 194 -11.94 7.19 -14.07
CA PRO A 194 -11.47 8.51 -13.72
C PRO A 194 -10.96 8.57 -12.28
N LEU A 195 -9.78 9.16 -12.09
CA LEU A 195 -9.20 9.44 -10.78
C LEU A 195 -9.39 10.91 -10.36
N THR A 196 -10.12 11.67 -11.16
CA THR A 196 -10.46 13.07 -10.91
C THR A 196 -11.63 13.19 -9.94
N ASP A 197 -12.77 12.64 -10.33
CA ASP A 197 -14.07 12.94 -9.73
C ASP A 197 -14.51 11.73 -8.89
N GLY A 198 -14.59 11.91 -7.58
CA GLY A 198 -14.72 10.83 -6.59
C GLY A 198 -13.58 9.79 -6.61
N GLY A 199 -12.41 10.11 -7.20
CA GLY A 199 -11.43 9.13 -7.69
C GLY A 199 -10.65 8.30 -6.66
N ALA A 200 -10.64 8.68 -5.37
CA ALA A 200 -9.79 8.08 -4.34
C ALA A 200 -9.97 6.56 -4.16
N PRO A 201 -11.18 5.97 -4.21
CA PRO A 201 -11.34 4.52 -4.11
C PRO A 201 -10.77 3.75 -5.31
N GLY A 202 -10.62 4.41 -6.47
CA GLY A 202 -9.90 3.87 -7.62
C GLY A 202 -8.43 3.57 -7.29
N ILE A 203 -7.78 4.40 -6.46
CA ILE A 203 -6.41 4.16 -5.96
C ILE A 203 -6.34 2.85 -5.17
N TYR A 204 -7.32 2.57 -4.30
CA TYR A 204 -7.36 1.33 -3.53
C TYR A 204 -7.58 0.09 -4.40
N ALA A 205 -8.42 0.18 -5.44
CA ALA A 205 -8.59 -0.92 -6.38
C ALA A 205 -7.33 -1.19 -7.22
N LEU A 206 -6.61 -0.14 -7.63
CA LEU A 206 -5.31 -0.27 -8.31
C LEU A 206 -4.27 -0.92 -7.40
N TRP A 207 -4.25 -0.59 -6.10
CA TRP A 207 -3.41 -1.28 -5.11
C TRP A 207 -3.80 -2.74 -4.89
N GLY A 208 -5.10 -3.05 -4.78
CA GLY A 208 -5.57 -4.42 -4.67
C GLY A 208 -5.10 -5.28 -5.86
N TYR A 209 -5.21 -4.74 -7.07
CA TYR A 209 -4.76 -5.40 -8.29
C TYR A 209 -3.23 -5.61 -8.30
N TYR A 210 -2.45 -4.62 -7.84
CA TYR A 210 -1.00 -4.79 -7.66
C TYR A 210 -0.65 -5.88 -6.63
N VAL A 211 -1.35 -5.94 -5.49
CA VAL A 211 -1.11 -6.96 -4.44
C VAL A 211 -1.49 -8.36 -4.92
N ALA A 212 -2.46 -8.50 -5.83
CA ALA A 212 -2.79 -9.77 -6.46
C ALA A 212 -1.78 -10.24 -7.54
N THR A 213 -1.30 -9.32 -8.39
CA THR A 213 -0.61 -9.67 -9.66
C THR A 213 0.85 -9.25 -9.75
N GLY A 214 1.25 -8.19 -9.04
CA GLY A 214 2.53 -7.51 -9.22
C GLY A 214 2.68 -6.65 -10.47
N GLN A 215 1.63 -6.50 -11.29
CA GLN A 215 1.70 -5.71 -12.52
C GLN A 215 1.94 -4.22 -12.18
N HIS A 216 2.99 -3.62 -12.76
CA HIS A 216 3.37 -2.24 -12.47
C HIS A 216 2.42 -1.18 -13.06
N GLU A 217 1.61 -1.53 -14.06
CA GLU A 217 0.73 -0.58 -14.76
C GLU A 217 -0.31 0.09 -13.83
N PRO A 218 -1.04 -0.62 -12.95
CA PRO A 218 -1.82 -0.01 -11.87
C PRO A 218 -1.05 1.01 -11.02
N VAL A 219 0.22 0.74 -10.71
CA VAL A 219 1.06 1.63 -9.88
C VAL A 219 1.48 2.87 -10.67
N VAL A 220 1.83 2.74 -11.95
CA VAL A 220 2.08 3.88 -12.84
C VAL A 220 0.82 4.75 -12.99
N ARG A 221 -0.38 4.15 -13.00
CA ARG A 221 -1.66 4.89 -12.96
C ARG A 221 -1.86 5.64 -11.63
N ILE A 222 -1.48 5.06 -10.49
CA ILE A 222 -1.50 5.75 -9.18
C ILE A 222 -0.50 6.92 -9.17
N ILE A 223 0.69 6.76 -9.78
CA ILE A 223 1.67 7.84 -9.96
C ILE A 223 1.07 9.02 -10.74
N GLN A 224 0.19 8.80 -11.73
CA GLN A 224 -0.47 9.91 -12.44
C GLN A 224 -1.32 10.81 -11.54
N ALA A 225 -1.90 10.27 -10.46
CA ALA A 225 -2.71 11.07 -9.53
C ALA A 225 -1.87 12.04 -8.67
N LEU A 226 -0.55 11.87 -8.59
CA LEU A 226 0.35 12.77 -7.85
C LEU A 226 0.29 14.22 -8.34
N GLN A 227 -0.13 14.47 -9.58
CA GLN A 227 -0.32 15.82 -10.13
C GLN A 227 -1.30 16.68 -9.32
N TRP A 228 -2.17 16.06 -8.51
CA TRP A 228 -3.15 16.73 -7.64
C TRP A 228 -2.71 16.80 -6.16
N SER A 229 -1.50 16.34 -5.83
CA SER A 229 -0.98 16.27 -4.45
C SER A 229 -0.25 17.54 -3.98
N ARG A 230 0.01 17.64 -2.67
CA ARG A 230 0.82 18.72 -2.07
C ARG A 230 2.29 18.31 -1.96
N ASN A 231 3.21 19.15 -2.43
CA ASN A 231 4.65 18.94 -2.29
C ASN A 231 5.15 19.28 -0.87
N LYS A 232 6.36 18.82 -0.52
CA LYS A 232 7.07 19.17 0.73
C LYS A 232 7.40 20.67 0.81
N ASP A 233 7.74 21.27 -0.34
CA ASP A 233 8.05 22.71 -0.48
C ASP A 233 6.79 23.58 -0.74
N ASP A 234 5.65 22.97 -1.04
CA ASP A 234 4.37 23.68 -0.96
C ASP A 234 4.04 23.84 0.53
N GLY A 235 3.90 25.08 1.02
CA GLY A 235 3.53 25.35 2.41
C GLY A 235 2.09 24.95 2.76
N SER A 236 1.39 25.72 3.61
CA SER A 236 -0.08 25.57 3.74
C SER A 236 -0.70 25.62 2.32
N PHE A 237 -1.51 24.60 1.99
CA PHE A 237 -1.76 24.12 0.62
C PHE A 237 -1.86 25.26 -0.38
N SER A 238 -0.79 25.40 -1.17
CA SER A 238 -0.33 26.70 -1.69
C SER A 238 -1.48 27.56 -2.24
N TRP A 239 -1.78 28.67 -1.57
CA TRP A 239 -2.89 29.58 -1.90
C TRP A 239 -2.89 29.95 -3.40
N LYS A 240 -1.71 30.04 -4.01
CA LYS A 240 -1.54 30.22 -5.45
C LYS A 240 -2.10 29.05 -6.28
N LYS A 241 -1.74 27.79 -6.00
CA LYS A 241 -2.37 26.60 -6.66
C LYS A 241 -3.88 26.68 -6.52
N MET A 242 -4.37 26.83 -5.27
CA MET A 242 -5.80 26.80 -4.98
C MET A 242 -6.58 27.90 -5.71
N PHE A 243 -6.05 29.12 -5.83
CA PHE A 243 -6.74 30.23 -6.50
C PHE A 243 -6.45 30.37 -8.00
N SER A 244 -5.35 29.81 -8.53
CA SER A 244 -4.96 29.97 -9.96
C SER A 244 -5.30 28.79 -10.87
N GLY A 245 -5.99 27.77 -10.37
CA GLY A 245 -6.45 26.65 -11.20
C GLY A 245 -7.57 25.78 -10.63
N TRP A 246 -8.01 26.05 -9.39
CA TRP A 246 -8.81 25.11 -8.59
C TRP A 246 -10.01 25.74 -7.87
N GLY A 247 -9.99 27.06 -7.62
CA GLY A 247 -10.95 27.74 -6.74
C GLY A 247 -12.38 27.86 -7.26
N GLY A 248 -12.63 27.42 -8.50
CA GLY A 248 -13.97 27.27 -9.09
C GLY A 248 -14.25 25.86 -9.63
N ASP A 249 -13.39 24.88 -9.34
CA ASP A 249 -13.60 23.47 -9.72
C ASP A 249 -14.38 22.74 -8.62
N ALA A 250 -15.60 22.31 -8.92
CA ALA A 250 -16.46 21.59 -7.98
C ALA A 250 -15.86 20.25 -7.48
N SER A 251 -14.94 19.66 -8.26
CA SER A 251 -14.23 18.41 -7.91
C SER A 251 -12.88 18.66 -7.21
N ALA A 252 -12.54 19.92 -6.87
CA ALA A 252 -11.23 20.25 -6.30
C ALA A 252 -10.90 19.46 -5.02
N VAL A 253 -11.88 19.26 -4.13
CA VAL A 253 -11.68 18.47 -2.89
C VAL A 253 -11.45 17.00 -3.21
N GLU A 254 -12.13 16.45 -4.22
CA GLU A 254 -12.02 15.04 -4.63
C GLU A 254 -10.68 14.73 -5.30
N LYS A 255 -10.22 15.64 -6.17
CA LYS A 255 -8.90 15.59 -6.81
C LYS A 255 -7.77 15.73 -5.79
N ILE A 256 -7.89 16.68 -4.84
CA ILE A 256 -6.93 16.82 -3.70
C ILE A 256 -6.91 15.55 -2.85
N THR A 257 -8.09 14.98 -2.55
CA THR A 257 -8.21 13.71 -1.80
C THR A 257 -7.54 12.57 -2.57
N THR A 258 -7.76 12.47 -3.88
CA THR A 258 -7.20 11.39 -4.71
C THR A 258 -5.68 11.51 -4.87
N GLY A 259 -5.16 12.71 -5.12
CA GLY A 259 -3.71 12.97 -5.17
C GLY A 259 -3.03 12.78 -3.81
N GLY A 260 -3.68 13.20 -2.72
CA GLY A 260 -3.22 12.94 -1.36
C GLY A 260 -3.16 11.46 -1.03
N THR A 261 -4.22 10.70 -1.36
CA THR A 261 -4.29 9.24 -1.18
C THR A 261 -3.27 8.50 -2.01
N ALA A 262 -3.07 8.89 -3.28
CA ALA A 262 -1.98 8.37 -4.10
C ALA A 262 -0.61 8.61 -3.43
N LYS A 263 -0.35 9.82 -2.95
CA LYS A 263 0.95 10.18 -2.36
C LYS A 263 1.29 9.41 -1.09
N TRP A 264 0.37 9.33 -0.12
CA TRP A 264 0.66 8.60 1.12
C TRP A 264 0.70 7.08 0.92
N THR A 265 -0.14 6.52 0.04
CA THR A 265 -0.11 5.08 -0.24
C THR A 265 1.14 4.67 -1.01
N LEU A 266 1.56 5.40 -2.06
CA LEU A 266 2.80 5.11 -2.79
C LEU A 266 4.01 5.06 -1.84
N ALA A 267 4.11 6.00 -0.89
CA ALA A 267 5.18 6.00 0.10
C ALA A 267 5.12 4.77 1.01
N SER A 268 3.96 4.51 1.64
CA SER A 268 3.80 3.45 2.64
C SER A 268 3.96 2.02 2.07
N TYR A 269 3.64 1.83 0.79
CA TYR A 269 3.93 0.57 0.09
C TYR A 269 5.43 0.42 -0.24
N ALA A 270 6.10 1.50 -0.67
CA ALA A 270 7.51 1.45 -1.10
C ALA A 270 8.51 1.32 0.06
N GLU A 271 8.16 1.74 1.28
CA GLU A 271 8.89 1.38 2.52
C GLU A 271 9.14 -0.13 2.66
N ARG A 272 8.22 -0.95 2.11
CA ARG A 272 8.14 -2.40 2.34
C ARG A 272 8.44 -3.22 1.07
N ASP A 273 8.51 -2.56 -0.09
CA ASP A 273 8.73 -3.20 -1.38
C ASP A 273 9.76 -2.44 -2.22
N ARG A 274 11.00 -2.94 -2.24
CA ARG A 274 12.11 -2.31 -2.98
C ARG A 274 11.86 -2.25 -4.49
N ALA A 275 11.05 -3.16 -5.05
CA ALA A 275 10.71 -3.12 -6.47
C ALA A 275 9.86 -1.88 -6.82
N LEU A 276 9.07 -1.37 -5.86
CA LEU A 276 8.35 -0.11 -6.02
C LEU A 276 9.29 1.10 -5.99
N LEU A 277 10.29 1.14 -5.10
CA LEU A 277 11.31 2.20 -5.12
C LEU A 277 12.04 2.27 -6.46
N ASP A 278 12.41 1.12 -7.04
CA ASP A 278 13.10 1.08 -8.33
C ASP A 278 12.18 1.43 -9.51
N LEU A 279 10.89 1.05 -9.45
CA LEU A 279 9.87 1.54 -10.38
C LEU A 279 9.71 3.07 -10.30
N TYR A 280 9.61 3.64 -9.09
CA TYR A 280 9.41 5.08 -8.90
C TYR A 280 10.62 5.87 -9.41
N ARG A 281 11.84 5.38 -9.18
CA ARG A 281 13.08 5.95 -9.72
C ARG A 281 13.12 5.91 -11.25
N ALA A 282 12.65 4.83 -11.88
CA ALA A 282 12.57 4.71 -13.32
C ALA A 282 11.51 5.65 -13.93
N GLU A 283 10.37 5.84 -13.24
CA GLU A 283 9.31 6.76 -13.64
C GLU A 283 9.67 8.23 -13.42
N TYR A 284 10.39 8.59 -12.36
CA TYR A 284 10.79 9.97 -12.05
C TYR A 284 11.39 10.73 -13.24
N TYR A 285 12.21 10.07 -14.07
CA TYR A 285 12.83 10.67 -15.26
C TYR A 285 11.92 10.74 -16.51
N ARG A 286 10.74 10.11 -16.47
CA ARG A 286 9.75 10.04 -17.56
C ARG A 286 8.57 10.98 -17.33
N GLN A 287 8.25 11.25 -16.06
CA GLN A 287 7.09 12.02 -15.65
C GLN A 287 7.33 13.54 -15.79
N PRO A 288 6.30 14.35 -16.10
CA PRO A 288 6.39 15.81 -16.11
C PRO A 288 6.65 16.35 -14.70
N GLU A 289 7.17 17.57 -14.56
CA GLU A 289 7.55 18.17 -13.27
C GLU A 289 6.42 18.13 -12.22
N THR A 290 5.17 18.30 -12.67
CA THR A 290 3.94 18.23 -11.85
C THR A 290 3.73 16.89 -11.15
N ILE A 291 4.29 15.80 -11.68
CA ILE A 291 4.25 14.44 -11.11
C ILE A 291 5.63 14.07 -10.54
N ALA A 292 6.71 14.40 -11.23
CA ALA A 292 8.07 14.04 -10.83
C ALA A 292 8.48 14.65 -9.47
N ARG A 293 8.09 15.90 -9.18
CA ARG A 293 8.37 16.53 -7.87
C ARG A 293 7.64 15.83 -6.71
N PRO A 294 6.31 15.63 -6.73
CA PRO A 294 5.65 14.86 -5.69
C PRO A 294 6.09 13.38 -5.64
N LEU A 295 6.55 12.80 -6.76
CA LEU A 295 7.14 11.45 -6.76
C LEU A 295 8.52 11.40 -6.08
N LYS A 296 9.32 12.47 -6.19
CA LYS A 296 10.58 12.61 -5.44
C LYS A 296 10.34 12.64 -3.93
N ASP A 297 9.36 13.42 -3.47
CA ASP A 297 8.95 13.44 -2.05
C ASP A 297 8.54 12.03 -1.55
N VAL A 298 7.87 11.25 -2.41
CA VAL A 298 7.46 9.87 -2.12
C VAL A 298 8.67 8.93 -2.02
N ILE A 299 9.63 9.04 -2.94
CA ILE A 299 10.86 8.23 -2.92
C ILE A 299 11.68 8.55 -1.67
N GLU A 300 11.85 9.82 -1.32
CA GLU A 300 12.56 10.24 -0.10
C GLU A 300 11.87 9.68 1.15
N ALA A 301 10.58 9.97 1.34
CA ALA A 301 9.86 9.50 2.53
C ALA A 301 9.77 7.97 2.62
N ALA A 302 9.74 7.24 1.51
CA ALA A 302 9.77 5.77 1.51
C ALA A 302 11.16 5.18 1.81
N GLN A 303 12.24 5.94 1.58
CA GLN A 303 13.60 5.57 2.00
C GLN A 303 13.86 5.92 3.47
N ASP A 304 13.29 7.03 3.95
CA ASP A 304 13.46 7.56 5.31
C ASP A 304 12.41 7.02 6.31
N PHE A 305 11.49 6.16 5.86
CA PHE A 305 10.35 5.60 6.63
C PHE A 305 9.40 6.68 7.22
N GLU A 306 9.19 7.75 6.46
CA GLU A 306 8.34 8.90 6.80
C GLU A 306 6.94 8.86 6.14
N SER A 307 6.41 7.71 5.70
CA SER A 307 5.09 7.71 5.04
C SER A 307 3.96 8.25 5.93
N GLU A 308 4.04 8.05 7.25
CA GLU A 308 3.12 8.63 8.23
C GLU A 308 3.23 10.16 8.37
N ARG A 309 4.39 10.76 8.03
CA ARG A 309 4.50 12.23 7.91
C ARG A 309 3.77 12.71 6.67
N ILE A 310 4.01 12.09 5.51
CA ILE A 310 3.26 12.40 4.27
C ILE A 310 1.76 12.21 4.49
N ARG A 311 1.34 11.15 5.18
CA ARG A 311 -0.08 10.88 5.49
C ARG A 311 -0.72 12.05 6.25
N LYS A 312 -0.12 12.49 7.35
CA LYS A 312 -0.56 13.67 8.13
C LYS A 312 -0.57 14.94 7.29
N ASP A 313 0.49 15.16 6.50
CA ASP A 313 0.61 16.30 5.59
C ASP A 313 -0.56 16.36 4.58
N GLN A 314 -0.91 15.23 3.94
CA GLN A 314 -2.01 15.20 2.97
C GLN A 314 -3.39 15.29 3.63
N PHE A 315 -3.62 14.67 4.80
CA PHE A 315 -4.91 14.81 5.50
C PHE A 315 -5.22 16.27 5.87
N GLY A 316 -4.23 17.03 6.38
CA GLY A 316 -4.41 18.46 6.62
C GLY A 316 -4.73 19.27 5.36
N ALA A 317 -4.25 18.85 4.18
CA ALA A 317 -4.61 19.49 2.91
C ALA A 317 -6.07 19.20 2.49
N ILE A 318 -6.59 18.02 2.82
CA ILE A 318 -7.98 17.62 2.56
C ILE A 318 -8.92 18.39 3.50
N GLU A 319 -8.60 18.48 4.79
CA GLU A 319 -9.36 19.26 5.78
C GLU A 319 -9.41 20.77 5.41
N ASP A 320 -8.26 21.35 5.02
CA ASP A 320 -8.18 22.73 4.51
C ASP A 320 -9.08 22.96 3.28
N ALA A 321 -9.22 21.96 2.41
CA ALA A 321 -10.04 22.04 1.20
C ALA A 321 -11.54 21.90 1.51
N GLN A 322 -11.93 20.92 2.31
CA GLN A 322 -13.31 20.72 2.79
C GLN A 322 -13.84 21.96 3.52
N LYS A 323 -13.06 22.51 4.45
CA LYS A 323 -13.41 23.72 5.21
C LYS A 323 -13.66 24.92 4.30
N LYS A 324 -12.88 25.08 3.23
CA LYS A 324 -13.06 26.15 2.23
C LYS A 324 -14.29 25.93 1.36
N GLN A 325 -14.58 24.69 0.95
CA GLN A 325 -15.84 24.36 0.27
C GLN A 325 -17.06 24.77 1.11
N MET A 326 -17.13 24.32 2.37
CA MET A 326 -18.22 24.70 3.28
C MET A 326 -18.34 26.21 3.48
N THR A 327 -17.20 26.93 3.53
CA THR A 327 -17.18 28.40 3.65
C THR A 327 -17.74 29.08 2.40
N ASN A 328 -17.40 28.57 1.20
CA ASN A 328 -17.91 29.08 -0.08
C ASN A 328 -19.41 28.80 -0.23
N GLU A 329 -19.87 27.59 0.11
CA GLU A 329 -21.29 27.21 0.09
C GLU A 329 -22.11 28.06 1.07
N ALA A 330 -21.61 28.31 2.28
CA ALA A 330 -22.24 29.21 3.24
C ALA A 330 -22.31 30.66 2.70
N GLY A 331 -21.28 31.13 1.99
CA GLY A 331 -21.29 32.43 1.30
C GLY A 331 -22.31 32.52 0.14
N MET A 332 -22.64 31.39 -0.48
CA MET A 332 -23.60 31.26 -1.59
C MET A 332 -25.07 31.10 -1.12
N SER A 333 -25.33 31.14 0.20
CA SER A 333 -26.64 30.82 0.81
C SER A 333 -27.73 31.89 0.64
N LYS A 334 -28.03 32.28 -0.61
CA LYS A 334 -29.27 33.00 -1.00
C LYS A 334 -30.00 32.44 -2.23
N GLY A 335 -29.56 31.33 -2.83
CA GLY A 335 -30.27 30.79 -4.00
C GLY A 335 -30.04 29.33 -4.38
N ALA A 336 -28.89 28.72 -4.11
CA ALA A 336 -28.62 27.35 -4.54
C ALA A 336 -27.69 26.59 -3.56
N THR A 337 -28.19 25.48 -3.02
CA THR A 337 -27.37 24.51 -2.26
C THR A 337 -27.98 23.12 -2.47
N ALA A 338 -27.41 22.35 -3.40
CA ALA A 338 -27.82 20.98 -3.70
C ALA A 338 -26.60 20.21 -4.25
N GLY A 339 -26.16 19.19 -3.52
CA GLY A 339 -24.92 18.45 -3.82
C GLY A 339 -24.16 18.10 -2.54
N SER A 340 -24.57 17.04 -1.85
CA SER A 340 -23.93 16.59 -0.61
C SER A 340 -22.65 15.79 -0.88
N ILE A 341 -21.53 16.16 -0.26
CA ILE A 341 -20.33 15.33 -0.19
C ILE A 341 -19.95 15.09 1.27
N ALA A 342 -20.13 13.86 1.76
CA ALA A 342 -19.64 13.42 3.05
C ALA A 342 -18.45 12.47 2.83
N ILE A 343 -17.23 13.03 2.76
CA ILE A 343 -16.00 12.23 2.69
C ILE A 343 -15.72 11.66 4.08
N ALA A 344 -15.81 10.34 4.23
CA ALA A 344 -15.60 9.68 5.51
C ALA A 344 -14.11 9.58 5.86
N THR A 345 -13.62 10.42 6.78
CA THR A 345 -12.21 10.46 7.24
C THR A 345 -11.84 9.28 8.17
N GLY A 346 -12.25 8.05 7.82
CA GLY A 346 -12.39 6.93 8.74
C GLY A 346 -11.10 6.32 9.32
N CYS A 347 -9.95 6.47 8.66
CA CYS A 347 -8.74 5.71 9.00
C CYS A 347 -7.89 6.25 10.17
N VAL A 348 -8.35 7.28 10.91
CA VAL A 348 -7.51 7.98 11.92
C VAL A 348 -7.59 7.37 13.33
N ALA A 349 -8.67 6.67 13.68
CA ALA A 349 -8.95 6.30 15.08
C ALA A 349 -8.10 5.14 15.65
N ALA A 350 -7.47 4.30 14.82
CA ALA A 350 -6.98 2.99 15.24
C ALA A 350 -5.50 2.91 15.68
N THR A 351 -4.64 3.83 15.24
CA THR A 351 -3.17 3.72 15.40
C THR A 351 -2.64 4.30 16.72
N ALA A 352 -3.48 4.38 17.77
CA ALA A 352 -3.09 4.83 19.10
C ALA A 352 -2.52 3.69 19.99
N LEU A 353 -2.70 2.43 19.58
CA LEU A 353 -2.17 1.26 20.27
C LEU A 353 -0.90 0.77 19.56
N GLY A 354 0.26 0.98 20.18
CA GLY A 354 1.55 0.61 19.61
C GLY A 354 1.70 -0.91 19.50
N GLN A 355 1.74 -1.42 18.26
CA GLN A 355 2.09 -2.80 17.92
C GLN A 355 3.13 -2.79 16.79
N PRO A 356 4.29 -3.43 16.97
CA PRO A 356 5.25 -3.63 15.88
C PRO A 356 4.82 -4.82 15.01
N GLU A 357 5.09 -4.70 13.70
CA GLU A 357 4.92 -5.74 12.67
C GLU A 357 3.49 -6.28 12.41
N ILE A 358 3.05 -6.16 11.17
CA ILE A 358 2.57 -7.24 10.28
C ILE A 358 2.21 -6.58 8.92
N ALA A 359 2.25 -7.34 7.81
CA ALA A 359 2.32 -6.82 6.45
C ALA A 359 1.01 -6.23 5.87
N ILE A 360 0.12 -5.68 6.71
CA ILE A 360 -1.20 -5.23 6.29
C ILE A 360 -1.13 -3.93 5.46
N PRO A 361 -1.80 -3.87 4.29
CA PRO A 361 -2.18 -2.61 3.64
C PRO A 361 -2.83 -1.65 4.65
N CYS A 362 -2.26 -0.46 4.84
CA CYS A 362 -2.70 0.48 5.88
C CYS A 362 -4.17 0.92 5.75
N VAL A 363 -4.75 0.81 4.55
CA VAL A 363 -6.19 1.00 4.25
C VAL A 363 -7.09 -0.01 4.98
N ILE A 364 -6.64 -1.26 5.13
CA ILE A 364 -7.37 -2.33 5.82
C ILE A 364 -6.94 -2.45 7.28
N GLY A 365 -5.65 -2.25 7.59
CA GLY A 365 -5.08 -2.47 8.92
C GLY A 365 -5.82 -1.71 10.03
N GLY A 366 -6.15 -0.43 9.81
CA GLY A 366 -6.90 0.36 10.80
C GLY A 366 -8.32 -0.15 11.09
N ALA A 367 -8.91 -0.95 10.21
CA ALA A 367 -10.29 -1.42 10.34
C ALA A 367 -10.45 -2.62 11.27
N LEU A 368 -9.49 -3.55 11.22
CA LEU A 368 -9.59 -4.83 11.95
C LEU A 368 -9.67 -4.60 13.46
N TYR A 369 -8.83 -3.69 13.97
CA TYR A 369 -8.85 -3.25 15.36
C TYR A 369 -10.17 -2.54 15.74
N THR A 370 -10.76 -1.71 14.86
CA THR A 370 -12.09 -1.12 15.12
C THR A 370 -13.24 -2.12 15.05
N GLY A 371 -13.10 -3.21 14.28
CA GLY A 371 -14.06 -4.31 14.23
C GLY A 371 -14.06 -5.11 15.54
N ALA A 372 -12.87 -5.48 16.03
CA ALA A 372 -12.70 -6.19 17.30
C ALA A 372 -13.32 -5.43 18.49
N VAL A 373 -13.07 -4.11 18.59
CA VAL A 373 -13.65 -3.24 19.64
C VAL A 373 -15.18 -3.17 19.57
N LYS A 374 -15.79 -3.41 18.40
CA LYS A 374 -17.25 -3.42 18.21
C LYS A 374 -17.92 -4.76 18.50
N LEU A 375 -17.15 -5.81 18.76
CA LEU A 375 -17.61 -7.15 19.13
C LEU A 375 -17.34 -7.49 20.61
N SER A 376 -16.86 -6.52 21.39
CA SER A 376 -16.49 -6.66 22.80
C SER A 376 -17.37 -5.83 23.76
N HIS A 377 -18.62 -5.56 23.38
CA HIS A 377 -19.63 -4.83 24.16
C HIS A 377 -21.02 -5.44 23.98
#